data_AF-A0A6J8AM89-F1
#
_entry.id   AF-A0A6J8AM89-F1
#
_cell.length_a   1.000
_cell.length_b   1.000
_cell.length_c   1.000
_cell.angle_alpha   90.00
_cell.angle_beta   90.00
_cell.angle_gamma   90.00
#
_symmetry.space_group_name_H-M   'P 1'
#
loop_
_entity.id
_entity.type
_entity.pdbx_description
1 polymer ?
#
loop_
_entity_poly.entity_id
_entity_poly.type
_entity_poly.pdbx_seq_one_letter_code
_entity_poly.pdbx_strand_id
1 'polypeptide(L)'
;MYVYEKRALKRCQHAMSRDLNPNTTLLSQLERCHVIDLPQSSLIMRQSNRKDKVLLLIDILFEQEDGVCLRLINVLKLDYPWISSHLHREFIKEKTKFNREFNQGLSTVVNKQISPMVLGPDAEECPVPKTSKESLQCVETVSELLEKFQKLNYRHLGVDPIEVCNMALCVVLEEKITQYKKTIDNLQEKLTKLKVPTNNIRVIKQEILNEKEAAKLLEKQIKIKDSAISHLEYQNALLKQKREALRKTRDISNDMCAVCNSKCLRRQSSFDIYK
;
A
#
# COMPACT_ATOMS: atom_id res chain seq x y z
N MET A 1 1.35 9.95 -8.23
CA MET A 1 0.50 10.29 -7.08
C MET A 1 -0.73 9.40 -7.05
N TYR A 2 -0.99 8.79 -5.90
CA TYR A 2 -2.14 7.92 -5.66
C TYR A 2 -3.49 8.62 -5.84
N VAL A 3 -4.51 7.87 -6.26
CA VAL A 3 -5.89 8.39 -6.42
C VAL A 3 -6.42 9.03 -5.14
N TYR A 4 -6.16 8.42 -3.97
CA TYR A 4 -6.62 8.97 -2.69
C TYR A 4 -5.90 10.27 -2.31
N GLU A 5 -4.63 10.43 -2.67
CA GLU A 5 -3.88 11.68 -2.49
C GLU A 5 -4.47 12.80 -3.36
N LYS A 6 -4.78 12.49 -4.63
CA LYS A 6 -5.46 13.43 -5.54
C LYS A 6 -6.82 13.87 -4.96
N ARG A 7 -7.63 12.92 -4.47
CA ARG A 7 -8.92 13.23 -3.85
C ARG A 7 -8.76 14.13 -2.61
N ALA A 8 -7.78 13.86 -1.75
CA ALA A 8 -7.51 14.68 -0.57
C ALA A 8 -7.11 16.13 -0.95
N LEU A 9 -6.20 16.29 -1.92
CA LEU A 9 -5.81 17.61 -2.45
C LEU A 9 -7.01 18.36 -3.04
N LYS A 10 -7.85 17.68 -3.82
CA LYS A 10 -9.05 18.27 -4.43
C LYS A 10 -10.05 18.75 -3.38
N ARG A 11 -10.26 17.98 -2.30
CA ARG A 11 -11.13 18.42 -1.18
C ARG A 11 -10.57 19.62 -0.44
N CYS A 12 -9.25 19.73 -0.33
CA CYS A 12 -8.58 20.85 0.34
C CYS A 12 -8.31 22.04 -0.59
N GLN A 13 -8.65 21.96 -1.88
CA GLN A 13 -8.36 22.99 -2.89
C GLN A 13 -8.95 24.35 -2.50
N HIS A 14 -10.18 24.39 -1.99
CA HIS A 14 -10.82 25.63 -1.58
C HIS A 14 -10.10 26.29 -0.40
N ALA A 15 -9.78 25.51 0.64
CA ALA A 15 -9.02 25.96 1.80
C ALA A 15 -7.63 26.50 1.42
N MET A 16 -6.91 25.76 0.57
CA MET A 16 -5.61 26.19 0.05
C MET A 16 -5.74 27.48 -0.77
N SER A 17 -6.69 27.56 -1.70
CA SER A 17 -6.86 28.74 -2.57
C SER A 17 -7.22 30.00 -1.78
N ARG A 18 -7.94 29.84 -0.66
CA ARG A 18 -8.37 30.97 0.17
C ARG A 18 -7.23 31.53 1.01
N ASP A 19 -6.35 30.69 1.55
CA ASP A 19 -5.51 31.09 2.68
C ASP A 19 -4.00 30.78 2.47
N LEU A 20 -3.64 29.92 1.52
CA LEU A 20 -2.24 29.65 1.18
C LEU A 20 -1.66 30.84 0.39
N ASN A 21 -0.42 31.23 0.70
CA ASN A 21 0.34 32.20 -0.08
C ASN A 21 1.66 31.59 -0.59
N PRO A 22 1.76 31.22 -1.88
CA PRO A 22 2.97 30.69 -2.50
C PRO A 22 4.03 31.79 -2.71
N ASN A 23 4.62 32.25 -1.62
CA ASN A 23 5.73 33.19 -1.63
C ASN A 23 7.06 32.45 -1.83
N THR A 24 8.15 33.21 -2.04
CA THR A 24 9.49 32.66 -2.27
C THR A 24 9.92 31.70 -1.16
N THR A 25 9.63 32.04 0.09
CA THR A 25 9.97 31.19 1.25
C THR A 25 9.30 29.83 1.19
N LEU A 26 7.97 29.79 0.99
CA LEU A 26 7.22 28.54 0.90
C LEU A 26 7.68 27.71 -0.31
N LEU A 27 7.86 28.34 -1.47
CA LEU A 27 8.29 27.64 -2.68
C LEU A 27 9.70 27.05 -2.53
N SER A 28 10.63 27.77 -1.90
CA SER A 28 11.96 27.22 -1.58
C SER A 28 11.91 26.06 -0.60
N GLN A 29 10.98 26.05 0.37
CA GLN A 29 10.76 24.90 1.25
C GLN A 29 10.21 23.68 0.47
N LEU A 30 9.26 23.92 -0.45
CA LEU A 30 8.70 22.87 -1.31
C LEU A 30 9.76 22.27 -2.24
N GLU A 31 10.66 23.07 -2.78
CA GLU A 31 11.83 22.62 -3.57
C GLU A 31 12.77 21.74 -2.73
N ARG A 32 13.17 22.21 -1.54
CA ARG A 32 14.04 21.45 -0.63
C ARG A 32 13.43 20.11 -0.18
N CYS A 33 12.11 20.04 -0.11
CA CYS A 33 11.40 18.82 0.24
C CYS A 33 11.05 17.95 -0.98
N HIS A 34 11.52 18.28 -2.17
CA HIS A 34 11.21 17.57 -3.42
C HIS A 34 9.69 17.39 -3.60
N VAL A 35 8.94 18.46 -3.36
CA VAL A 35 7.50 18.56 -3.64
C VAL A 35 7.26 19.16 -5.01
N ILE A 36 8.11 20.12 -5.40
CA ILE A 36 8.18 20.72 -6.74
C ILE A 36 9.66 20.91 -7.11
N ASP A 37 9.92 21.09 -8.40
CA ASP A 37 11.25 21.42 -8.91
C ASP A 37 11.42 22.94 -9.15
N LEU A 38 12.68 23.38 -9.28
CA LEU A 38 13.02 24.80 -9.53
C LEU A 38 12.30 25.42 -10.75
N PRO A 39 12.16 24.73 -11.91
CA PRO A 39 11.40 25.28 -13.04
C PRO A 39 9.92 25.49 -12.72
N GLN A 40 9.33 24.60 -11.92
CA GLN A 40 7.92 24.67 -11.52
C GLN A 40 7.68 25.81 -10.52
N SER A 41 8.58 25.98 -9.56
CA SER A 41 8.57 27.13 -8.63
C SER A 41 8.67 28.46 -9.38
N SER A 42 9.56 28.55 -10.37
CA SER A 42 9.69 29.71 -11.25
C SER A 42 8.41 30.00 -12.03
N LEU A 43 7.73 28.96 -12.52
CA LEU A 43 6.46 29.07 -13.22
C LEU A 43 5.33 29.59 -12.31
N ILE A 44 5.28 29.12 -11.05
CA ILE A 44 4.32 29.60 -10.04
C ILE A 44 4.58 31.08 -9.74
N MET A 45 5.84 31.48 -9.55
CA MET A 45 6.17 32.88 -9.23
C MET A 45 5.80 33.88 -10.32
N ARG A 46 5.73 33.46 -11.58
CA ARG A 46 5.31 34.30 -12.71
C ARG A 46 3.82 34.66 -12.69
N GLN A 47 2.98 33.94 -11.95
CA GLN A 47 1.57 34.28 -11.84
C GLN A 47 1.42 35.56 -11.01
N SER A 48 0.61 36.51 -11.48
CA SER A 48 0.41 37.81 -10.82
C SER A 48 -0.51 37.71 -9.59
N ASN A 49 -1.49 36.80 -9.63
CA ASN A 49 -2.49 36.63 -8.60
C ASN A 49 -2.17 35.45 -7.68
N ARG A 50 -2.29 35.66 -6.37
CA ARG A 50 -2.12 34.62 -5.34
C ARG A 50 -3.00 33.39 -5.60
N LYS A 51 -4.25 33.58 -6.01
CA LYS A 51 -5.17 32.45 -6.27
C LYS A 51 -4.67 31.60 -7.43
N ASP A 52 -4.20 32.22 -8.50
CA ASP A 52 -3.69 31.52 -9.69
C ASP A 52 -2.36 30.80 -9.38
N LYS A 53 -1.51 31.38 -8.50
CA LYS A 53 -0.35 30.67 -7.95
C LYS A 53 -0.73 29.38 -7.24
N VAL A 54 -1.77 29.41 -6.40
CA VAL A 54 -2.21 28.23 -5.65
C VAL A 54 -2.84 27.20 -6.57
N LEU A 55 -3.68 27.62 -7.53
CA LEU A 55 -4.28 26.70 -8.49
C LEU A 55 -3.21 26.00 -9.34
N LEU A 56 -2.24 26.76 -9.87
CA LEU A 56 -1.13 26.19 -10.62
C LEU A 56 -0.27 25.25 -9.76
N LEU A 57 0.00 25.60 -8.50
CA LEU A 57 0.69 24.71 -7.57
C LEU A 57 -0.09 23.40 -7.39
N ILE A 58 -1.41 23.44 -7.24
CA ILE A 58 -2.24 22.25 -7.10
C ILE A 58 -2.22 21.40 -8.39
N ASP A 59 -2.26 22.03 -9.56
CA ASP A 59 -2.16 21.34 -10.85
C ASP A 59 -0.80 20.64 -11.01
N ILE A 60 0.30 21.33 -10.66
CA ILE A 60 1.64 20.74 -10.63
C ILE A 60 1.68 19.54 -9.69
N LEU A 61 1.12 19.69 -8.47
CA LEU A 61 1.06 18.63 -7.49
C LEU A 61 0.35 17.40 -8.05
N PHE A 62 -0.77 17.56 -8.78
CA PHE A 62 -1.55 16.46 -9.36
C PHE A 62 -0.75 15.53 -10.28
N GLU A 63 0.29 16.06 -10.93
CA GLU A 63 1.16 15.33 -11.84
C GLU A 63 2.38 14.70 -11.15
N GLN A 64 2.60 14.96 -9.85
CA GLN A 64 3.77 14.44 -9.14
C GLN A 64 3.68 12.95 -8.77
N GLU A 65 4.83 12.40 -8.37
CA GLU A 65 4.96 11.02 -7.88
C GLU A 65 4.22 10.78 -6.56
N ASP A 66 4.28 9.54 -6.08
CA ASP A 66 3.61 9.11 -4.86
C ASP A 66 4.28 9.69 -3.59
N GLY A 67 3.46 9.93 -2.55
CA GLY A 67 3.94 10.43 -1.26
C GLY A 67 4.28 11.93 -1.25
N VAL A 68 4.06 12.64 -2.35
CA VAL A 68 4.21 14.10 -2.44
C VAL A 68 3.23 14.81 -1.51
N CYS A 69 2.01 14.30 -1.38
CA CYS A 69 0.99 14.85 -0.48
C CYS A 69 1.46 14.85 0.98
N LEU A 70 2.11 13.78 1.46
CA LEU A 70 2.69 13.73 2.81
C LEU A 70 3.84 14.73 3.00
N ARG A 71 4.68 14.93 1.98
CA ARG A 71 5.76 15.93 2.03
C ARG A 71 5.19 17.35 2.08
N LEU A 72 4.17 17.63 1.28
CA LEU A 72 3.42 18.89 1.33
C LEU A 72 2.82 19.13 2.72
N ILE A 73 2.14 18.14 3.30
CA ILE A 73 1.58 18.22 4.66
C ILE A 73 2.67 18.65 5.64
N ASN A 74 3.86 18.03 5.58
CA ASN A 74 4.97 18.36 6.49
C ASN A 74 5.51 19.77 6.29
N VAL A 75 5.68 20.24 5.05
CA VAL A 75 6.10 21.62 4.76
C VAL A 75 5.10 22.62 5.35
N LEU A 76 3.81 22.38 5.16
CA LEU A 76 2.75 23.27 5.63
C LEU A 76 2.61 23.32 7.15
N LYS A 77 3.21 22.39 7.92
CA LYS A 77 3.04 22.35 9.39
C LYS A 77 3.51 23.61 10.09
N LEU A 78 4.57 24.24 9.58
CA LEU A 78 5.19 25.40 10.22
C LEU A 78 4.39 26.67 9.93
N ASP A 79 4.21 26.99 8.64
CA ASP A 79 3.64 28.27 8.22
C ASP A 79 2.11 28.24 8.06
N TYR A 80 1.52 27.05 7.86
CA TYR A 80 0.08 26.86 7.61
C TYR A 80 -0.50 25.64 8.38
N PRO A 81 -0.38 25.61 9.72
CA PRO A 81 -0.67 24.42 10.53
C PRO A 81 -2.11 23.91 10.39
N TRP A 82 -3.08 24.79 10.19
CA TRP A 82 -4.47 24.40 10.02
C TRP A 82 -4.73 23.79 8.64
N ILE A 83 -4.09 24.29 7.56
CA ILE A 83 -4.17 23.69 6.21
C ILE A 83 -3.52 22.31 6.25
N SER A 84 -2.34 22.21 6.87
CA SER A 84 -1.64 20.94 7.07
C SER A 84 -2.52 19.91 7.81
N SER A 85 -3.14 20.33 8.92
CA SER A 85 -4.01 19.46 9.72
C SER A 85 -5.28 19.04 8.96
N HIS A 86 -5.87 19.96 8.19
CA HIS A 86 -7.05 19.68 7.37
C HIS A 86 -6.72 18.69 6.24
N LEU A 87 -5.62 18.94 5.51
CA LEU A 87 -5.13 18.08 4.44
C LEU A 87 -4.76 16.68 4.95
N HIS A 88 -4.10 16.58 6.10
CA HIS A 88 -3.76 15.29 6.71
C HIS A 88 -5.01 14.49 7.08
N ARG A 89 -6.06 15.15 7.59
CA ARG A 89 -7.35 14.51 7.91
C ARG A 89 -8.03 13.96 6.66
N GLU A 90 -8.13 14.77 5.60
CA GLU A 90 -8.72 14.32 4.34
C GLU A 90 -7.87 13.22 3.68
N PHE A 91 -6.54 13.27 3.81
CA PHE A 91 -5.65 12.20 3.36
C PHE A 91 -5.95 10.87 4.06
N ILE A 92 -6.04 10.84 5.39
CA ILE A 92 -6.35 9.61 6.16
C ILE A 92 -7.72 9.07 5.77
N LYS A 93 -8.71 9.95 5.65
CA LYS A 93 -10.08 9.60 5.29
C LYS A 93 -10.16 8.97 3.89
N GLU A 94 -9.53 9.59 2.90
CA GLU A 94 -9.49 9.07 1.53
C GLU A 94 -8.69 7.77 1.42
N LYS A 95 -7.56 7.67 2.14
CA LYS A 95 -6.77 6.43 2.20
C LYS A 95 -7.58 5.27 2.81
N THR A 96 -8.29 5.52 3.91
CA THR A 96 -9.15 4.52 4.56
C THR A 96 -10.30 4.11 3.64
N LYS A 97 -10.93 5.08 2.97
CA LYS A 97 -12.00 4.82 2.01
C LYS A 97 -11.51 3.98 0.83
N PHE A 98 -10.36 4.36 0.26
CA PHE A 98 -9.72 3.61 -0.81
C PHE A 98 -9.43 2.17 -0.41
N ASN A 99 -8.85 1.93 0.78
CA ASN A 99 -8.57 0.58 1.25
C ASN A 99 -9.86 -0.26 1.39
N ARG A 100 -10.97 0.33 1.85
CA ARG A 100 -12.26 -0.37 1.91
C ARG A 100 -12.81 -0.70 0.53
N GLU A 101 -12.83 0.29 -0.37
CA GLU A 101 -13.27 0.12 -1.77
C GLU A 101 -12.43 -0.96 -2.48
N PHE A 102 -11.11 -0.93 -2.25
CA PHE A 102 -10.16 -1.88 -2.79
C PHE A 102 -10.38 -3.31 -2.25
N ASN A 103 -10.51 -3.48 -0.94
CA ASN A 103 -10.76 -4.78 -0.32
C ASN A 103 -12.11 -5.37 -0.73
N GLN A 104 -13.14 -4.53 -0.85
CA GLN A 104 -14.46 -4.95 -1.35
C GLN A 104 -14.41 -5.36 -2.83
N GLY A 105 -13.66 -4.61 -3.65
CA GLY A 105 -13.40 -4.96 -5.04
C GLY A 105 -12.66 -6.28 -5.17
N LEU A 106 -11.60 -6.48 -4.38
CA LEU A 106 -10.86 -7.73 -4.30
C LEU A 106 -11.75 -8.91 -3.91
N SER A 107 -12.53 -8.78 -2.82
CA SER A 107 -13.46 -9.83 -2.40
C SER A 107 -14.49 -10.16 -3.49
N THR A 108 -14.93 -9.17 -4.26
CA THR A 108 -15.86 -9.38 -5.38
C THR A 108 -15.20 -10.12 -6.54
N VAL A 109 -13.96 -9.75 -6.90
CA VAL A 109 -13.20 -10.44 -7.96
C VAL A 109 -12.89 -11.88 -7.55
N VAL A 110 -12.46 -12.08 -6.30
CA VAL A 110 -12.23 -13.42 -5.74
C VAL A 110 -13.53 -14.24 -5.80
N ASN A 111 -14.62 -13.74 -5.22
CA ASN A 111 -15.86 -14.51 -5.13
C ASN A 111 -16.60 -14.72 -6.46
N LYS A 112 -16.48 -13.80 -7.43
CA LYS A 112 -17.21 -13.89 -8.71
C LYS A 112 -16.40 -14.45 -9.87
N GLN A 113 -15.08 -14.28 -9.88
CA GLN A 113 -14.24 -14.69 -11.02
C GLN A 113 -13.31 -15.83 -10.66
N ILE A 114 -12.80 -15.86 -9.43
CA ILE A 114 -11.84 -16.87 -8.99
C ILE A 114 -12.56 -18.10 -8.41
N SER A 115 -13.50 -17.90 -7.49
CA SER A 115 -14.24 -19.00 -6.86
C SER A 115 -14.91 -19.95 -7.87
N PRO A 116 -15.55 -19.48 -8.96
CA PRO A 116 -16.11 -20.40 -9.97
C PRO A 116 -15.06 -21.12 -10.82
N MET A 117 -13.88 -20.52 -11.05
CA MET A 117 -12.78 -21.17 -11.78
C MET A 117 -12.06 -22.22 -10.95
N VAL A 118 -12.00 -22.04 -9.62
CA VAL A 118 -11.36 -22.96 -8.69
C VAL A 118 -12.31 -24.06 -8.20
N LEU A 119 -13.63 -23.77 -8.12
CA LEU A 119 -14.63 -24.69 -7.56
C LEU A 119 -15.55 -25.32 -8.63
N GLY A 120 -15.52 -24.83 -9.88
CA GLY A 120 -16.44 -25.22 -10.95
C GLY A 120 -17.76 -24.43 -10.94
N PRO A 121 -18.47 -24.32 -12.08
CA PRO A 121 -19.71 -23.55 -12.20
C PRO A 121 -20.90 -24.11 -11.40
N ASP A 122 -20.81 -25.35 -10.92
CA ASP A 122 -21.88 -26.08 -10.21
C ASP A 122 -21.58 -26.33 -8.71
N ALA A 123 -20.75 -25.49 -8.08
CA ALA A 123 -20.32 -25.67 -6.69
C ALA A 123 -21.40 -25.32 -5.63
N GLU A 124 -22.57 -25.94 -5.69
CA GLU A 124 -23.42 -26.12 -4.50
C GLU A 124 -22.92 -27.30 -3.63
N GLU A 125 -22.13 -28.21 -4.21
CA GLU A 125 -21.34 -29.21 -3.49
C GLU A 125 -19.95 -29.28 -4.12
N CYS A 126 -18.94 -28.71 -3.45
CA CYS A 126 -17.57 -28.84 -3.93
C CYS A 126 -17.04 -30.23 -3.53
N PRO A 127 -16.64 -31.11 -4.46
CA PRO A 127 -16.01 -32.37 -4.10
C PRO A 127 -14.67 -32.06 -3.44
N VAL A 128 -14.52 -32.50 -2.19
CA VAL A 128 -13.26 -32.44 -1.44
C VAL A 128 -12.15 -33.05 -2.32
N PRO A 129 -11.01 -32.38 -2.52
CA PRO A 129 -9.88 -32.97 -3.23
C PRO A 129 -9.42 -34.21 -2.45
N LYS A 130 -9.59 -35.39 -3.04
CA LYS A 130 -9.33 -36.69 -2.40
C LYS A 130 -7.84 -37.04 -2.39
N THR A 131 -6.99 -36.28 -3.11
CA THR A 131 -5.57 -36.59 -3.24
C THR A 131 -4.66 -35.35 -3.20
N SER A 132 -3.40 -35.52 -2.78
CA SER A 132 -2.39 -34.46 -2.71
C SER A 132 -2.08 -33.78 -4.06
N LYS A 133 -2.42 -34.43 -5.19
CA LYS A 133 -2.31 -33.87 -6.54
C LYS A 133 -3.34 -32.76 -6.82
N GLU A 134 -4.56 -32.88 -6.32
CA GLU A 134 -5.61 -31.88 -6.52
C GLU A 134 -5.37 -30.63 -5.66
N SER A 135 -4.74 -30.78 -4.50
CA SER A 135 -4.27 -29.66 -3.68
C SER A 135 -3.14 -28.86 -4.37
N LEU A 136 -2.23 -29.54 -5.07
CA LEU A 136 -1.17 -28.93 -5.89
C LEU A 136 -1.77 -28.15 -7.08
N GLN A 137 -2.81 -28.69 -7.70
CA GLN A 137 -3.50 -28.05 -8.82
C GLN A 137 -4.23 -26.76 -8.42
N CYS A 138 -4.71 -26.69 -7.17
CA CYS A 138 -5.26 -25.48 -6.55
C CYS A 138 -4.18 -24.40 -6.30
N VAL A 139 -2.95 -24.81 -6.00
CA VAL A 139 -1.79 -23.90 -5.86
C VAL A 139 -1.30 -23.41 -7.23
N GLU A 140 -1.33 -24.26 -8.26
CA GLU A 140 -1.03 -23.87 -9.65
C GLU A 140 -2.04 -22.84 -10.19
N THR A 141 -3.33 -23.02 -9.91
CA THR A 141 -4.37 -22.03 -10.27
C THR A 141 -4.17 -20.69 -9.56
N VAL A 142 -3.73 -20.72 -8.30
CA VAL A 142 -3.38 -19.49 -7.55
C VAL A 142 -2.16 -18.80 -8.17
N SER A 143 -1.12 -19.54 -8.59
CA SER A 143 0.04 -18.99 -9.31
C SER A 143 -0.33 -18.41 -10.68
N GLU A 144 -1.21 -19.07 -11.45
CA GLU A 144 -1.72 -18.53 -12.72
C GLU A 144 -2.59 -17.28 -12.52
N LEU A 145 -3.37 -17.23 -11.43
CA LEU A 145 -4.13 -16.05 -11.05
C LEU A 145 -3.22 -14.91 -10.63
N LEU A 146 -2.13 -15.19 -9.90
CA LEU A 146 -1.10 -14.21 -9.56
C LEU A 146 -0.43 -13.62 -10.82
N GLU A 147 -0.14 -14.44 -11.84
CA GLU A 147 0.34 -13.95 -13.13
C GLU A 147 -0.69 -13.10 -13.88
N LYS A 148 -1.97 -13.50 -13.85
CA LYS A 148 -3.07 -12.70 -14.44
C LYS A 148 -3.28 -11.38 -13.69
N PHE A 149 -3.14 -11.38 -12.36
CA PHE A 149 -3.19 -10.18 -11.51
C PHE A 149 -1.97 -9.27 -11.73
N GLN A 150 -0.77 -9.81 -11.95
CA GLN A 150 0.40 -9.00 -12.34
C GLN A 150 0.24 -8.33 -13.71
N LYS A 151 -0.49 -8.98 -14.64
CA LYS A 151 -0.84 -8.40 -15.96
C LYS A 151 -1.91 -7.31 -15.88
N LEU A 152 -2.79 -7.36 -14.89
CA LEU A 152 -3.67 -6.24 -14.54
C LEU A 152 -2.78 -5.14 -13.96
N ASN A 153 -2.47 -4.13 -14.76
CA ASN A 153 -1.41 -3.17 -14.49
C ASN A 153 -1.75 -2.23 -13.33
N TYR A 154 -1.80 -2.68 -12.07
CA TYR A 154 -2.19 -1.91 -10.87
C TYR A 154 -1.26 -0.73 -10.53
N ARG A 155 -0.23 -0.44 -11.34
CA ARG A 155 0.67 0.72 -11.18
C ARG A 155 -0.07 2.04 -11.03
N HIS A 156 -1.22 2.22 -11.68
CA HIS A 156 -2.04 3.44 -11.58
C HIS A 156 -2.81 3.56 -10.24
N LEU A 157 -2.91 2.46 -9.49
CA LEU A 157 -3.44 2.44 -8.12
C LEU A 157 -2.32 2.56 -7.07
N GLY A 158 -1.06 2.54 -7.52
CA GLY A 158 0.18 2.68 -6.75
C GLY A 158 0.41 1.59 -5.68
N VAL A 159 -0.43 0.57 -5.62
CA VAL A 159 -0.25 -0.55 -4.69
C VAL A 159 0.77 -1.49 -5.29
N ASP A 160 1.75 -1.96 -4.50
CA ASP A 160 2.74 -2.93 -4.98
C ASP A 160 2.00 -4.21 -5.41
N PRO A 161 2.15 -4.66 -6.66
CA PRO A 161 1.50 -5.87 -7.15
C PRO A 161 1.75 -7.08 -6.23
N ILE A 162 2.91 -7.18 -5.60
CA ILE A 162 3.27 -8.26 -4.66
C ILE A 162 2.43 -8.16 -3.38
N GLU A 163 2.17 -6.94 -2.89
CA GLU A 163 1.35 -6.71 -1.71
C GLU A 163 -0.12 -7.04 -1.99
N VAL A 164 -0.64 -6.65 -3.16
CA VAL A 164 -1.98 -7.03 -3.64
C VAL A 164 -2.12 -8.55 -3.74
N CYS A 165 -1.10 -9.20 -4.31
CA CYS A 165 -1.03 -10.65 -4.46
C CYS A 165 -1.05 -11.35 -3.09
N ASN A 166 -0.23 -10.90 -2.13
CA ASN A 166 -0.18 -11.47 -0.78
C ASN A 166 -1.51 -11.26 -0.03
N MET A 167 -2.12 -10.08 -0.12
CA MET A 167 -3.41 -9.80 0.51
C MET A 167 -4.54 -10.65 -0.10
N ALA A 168 -4.63 -10.74 -1.43
CA ALA A 168 -5.62 -11.58 -2.10
C ALA A 168 -5.48 -13.05 -1.68
N LEU A 169 -4.24 -13.53 -1.56
CA LEU A 169 -3.95 -14.90 -1.17
C LEU A 169 -4.31 -15.18 0.30
N CYS A 170 -4.09 -14.23 1.20
CA CYS A 170 -4.53 -14.33 2.59
C CYS A 170 -6.07 -14.42 2.68
N VAL A 171 -6.80 -13.58 1.96
CA VAL A 171 -8.27 -13.60 1.93
C VAL A 171 -8.81 -14.95 1.42
N VAL A 172 -8.23 -15.49 0.34
CA VAL A 172 -8.62 -16.81 -0.20
C VAL A 172 -8.37 -17.93 0.83
N LEU A 173 -7.23 -17.89 1.53
CA LEU A 173 -6.90 -18.87 2.56
C LEU A 173 -7.84 -18.77 3.76
N GLU A 174 -8.21 -17.56 4.20
CA GLU A 174 -9.16 -17.32 5.29
C GLU A 174 -10.58 -17.81 4.96
N GLU A 175 -11.05 -17.54 3.73
CA GLU A 175 -12.34 -18.06 3.24
C GLU A 175 -12.34 -19.60 3.23
N LYS A 176 -11.26 -20.22 2.75
CA LYS A 176 -11.10 -21.69 2.75
C LYS A 176 -11.11 -22.27 4.16
N ILE A 177 -10.38 -21.66 5.10
CA ILE A 177 -10.38 -22.10 6.51
C ILE A 177 -11.78 -22.00 7.11
N THR A 178 -12.50 -20.92 6.81
CA THR A 178 -13.87 -20.73 7.28
C THR A 178 -14.81 -21.79 6.72
N GLN A 179 -14.64 -22.15 5.45
CA GLN A 179 -15.39 -23.22 4.80
C GLN A 179 -15.10 -24.58 5.46
N TYR A 180 -13.83 -24.90 5.71
CA TYR A 180 -13.44 -26.12 6.43
C TYR A 180 -14.03 -26.20 7.84
N LYS A 181 -14.03 -25.09 8.60
CA LYS A 181 -14.66 -25.04 9.92
C LYS A 181 -16.15 -25.36 9.86
N LYS A 182 -16.89 -24.76 8.93
CA LYS A 182 -18.31 -25.07 8.71
C LYS A 182 -18.55 -26.54 8.36
N THR A 183 -17.71 -27.12 7.50
CA THR A 183 -17.80 -28.55 7.14
C THR A 183 -17.57 -29.43 8.37
N ILE A 184 -16.57 -29.10 9.18
CA ILE A 184 -16.28 -29.81 10.44
C ILE A 184 -17.49 -29.73 11.39
N ASP A 185 -18.11 -28.56 11.54
CA ASP A 185 -19.26 -28.36 12.42
C ASP A 185 -20.47 -29.18 11.94
N ASN A 186 -20.76 -29.16 10.63
CA ASN A 186 -21.82 -29.97 10.02
C ASN A 186 -21.58 -31.48 10.17
N LEU A 187 -20.33 -31.95 10.01
CA LEU A 187 -19.99 -33.35 10.19
C LEU A 187 -20.11 -33.76 11.67
N GLN A 188 -19.72 -32.90 12.60
CA GLN A 188 -19.92 -33.13 14.04
C GLN A 188 -21.41 -33.20 14.39
N GLU A 189 -22.23 -32.32 13.83
CA GLU A 189 -23.69 -32.34 14.02
C GLU A 189 -24.29 -33.65 13.47
N LYS A 190 -23.91 -34.08 12.27
CA LYS A 190 -24.31 -35.38 11.70
C LYS A 190 -23.88 -36.56 12.58
N LEU A 191 -22.67 -36.49 13.15
CA LEU A 191 -22.15 -37.51 14.06
C LEU A 191 -22.99 -37.62 15.34
N THR A 192 -23.43 -36.49 15.91
CA THR A 192 -24.26 -36.47 17.14
C THR A 192 -25.69 -36.97 16.90
N LYS A 193 -26.21 -36.88 15.68
CA LYS A 193 -27.55 -37.37 15.31
C LYS A 193 -27.59 -38.88 15.03
N LEU A 194 -26.45 -39.52 14.79
CA LEU A 194 -26.36 -40.97 14.57
C LEU A 194 -26.42 -41.74 15.90
N LYS A 195 -27.59 -42.33 16.20
CA LYS A 195 -27.85 -43.08 17.45
C LYS A 195 -27.41 -44.56 17.45
N VAL A 196 -26.88 -45.11 16.35
CA VAL A 196 -26.53 -46.54 16.25
C VAL A 196 -25.11 -46.72 15.67
N PRO A 197 -24.25 -47.58 16.27
CA PRO A 197 -22.88 -47.76 15.84
C PRO A 197 -22.80 -48.67 14.61
N THR A 198 -22.54 -48.08 13.45
CA THR A 198 -22.14 -48.79 12.23
C THR A 198 -20.91 -48.14 11.61
N ASN A 199 -20.29 -48.82 10.62
CA ASN A 199 -19.13 -48.36 9.84
C ASN A 199 -19.18 -46.87 9.44
N ASN A 200 -20.37 -46.30 9.27
CA ASN A 200 -20.59 -44.88 8.98
C ASN A 200 -20.01 -43.93 10.05
N ILE A 201 -20.04 -44.27 11.35
CA ILE A 201 -19.43 -43.44 12.40
C ILE A 201 -17.90 -43.42 12.25
N ARG A 202 -17.30 -44.54 11.84
CA ARG A 202 -15.85 -44.65 11.66
C ARG A 202 -15.38 -43.83 10.45
N VAL A 203 -16.15 -43.86 9.36
CA VAL A 203 -15.90 -43.06 8.16
C VAL A 203 -16.01 -41.56 8.46
N ILE A 204 -17.10 -41.11 9.11
CA ILE A 204 -17.29 -39.69 9.44
C ILE A 204 -16.21 -39.20 10.44
N LYS A 205 -15.82 -40.02 11.42
CA LYS A 205 -14.70 -39.68 12.32
C LYS A 205 -13.38 -39.51 11.58
N GLN A 206 -13.12 -40.36 10.58
CA GLN A 206 -11.91 -40.25 9.75
C GLN A 206 -11.95 -39.01 8.86
N GLU A 207 -13.10 -38.67 8.27
CA GLU A 207 -13.28 -37.42 7.52
C GLU A 207 -13.04 -36.19 8.41
N ILE A 208 -13.60 -36.15 9.62
CA ILE A 208 -13.34 -35.06 10.58
C ILE A 208 -11.85 -34.95 10.91
N LEU A 209 -11.15 -36.08 11.05
CA LEU A 209 -9.72 -36.09 11.34
C LEU A 209 -8.91 -35.51 10.16
N ASN A 210 -9.20 -35.96 8.94
CA ASN A 210 -8.53 -35.50 7.73
C ASN A 210 -8.75 -33.99 7.51
N GLU A 211 -9.98 -33.50 7.72
CA GLU A 211 -10.31 -32.07 7.60
C GLU A 211 -9.62 -31.22 8.69
N LYS A 212 -9.51 -31.73 9.92
CA LYS A 212 -8.74 -31.07 10.99
C LYS A 212 -7.25 -31.00 10.67
N GLU A 213 -6.69 -32.03 10.07
CA GLU A 213 -5.28 -32.04 9.65
C GLU A 213 -5.02 -31.08 8.49
N ALA A 214 -5.91 -31.03 7.50
CA ALA A 214 -5.85 -30.07 6.40
C ALA A 214 -5.93 -28.61 6.90
N ALA A 215 -6.87 -28.32 7.81
CA ALA A 215 -7.01 -27.00 8.43
C ALA A 215 -5.74 -26.60 9.23
N LYS A 216 -5.16 -27.53 10.01
CA LYS A 216 -3.90 -27.28 10.73
C LYS A 216 -2.72 -27.01 9.79
N LEU A 217 -2.67 -27.70 8.65
CA LEU A 217 -1.64 -27.49 7.63
C LEU A 217 -1.75 -26.09 7.01
N LEU A 218 -2.97 -25.65 6.72
CA LEU A 218 -3.25 -24.30 6.22
C LEU A 218 -2.94 -23.23 7.27
N GLU A 219 -3.32 -23.43 8.54
CA GLU A 219 -2.96 -22.52 9.64
C GLU A 219 -1.44 -22.42 9.83
N LYS A 220 -0.71 -23.53 9.65
CA LYS A 220 0.76 -23.53 9.70
C LYS A 220 1.36 -22.78 8.51
N GLN A 221 0.78 -22.91 7.31
CA GLN A 221 1.22 -22.14 6.15
C GLN A 221 0.94 -20.64 6.30
N ILE A 222 -0.21 -20.25 6.85
CA ILE A 222 -0.50 -18.85 7.19
C ILE A 222 0.55 -18.32 8.16
N LYS A 223 0.85 -19.05 9.25
CA LYS A 223 1.90 -18.62 10.20
C LYS A 223 3.28 -18.47 9.55
N ILE A 224 3.66 -19.36 8.64
CA ILE A 224 4.93 -19.24 7.90
C ILE A 224 4.91 -18.00 6.99
N LYS A 225 3.77 -17.70 6.36
CA LYS A 225 3.62 -16.51 5.52
C LYS A 225 3.56 -15.22 6.33
N ASP A 226 2.88 -15.19 7.47
CA ASP A 226 2.89 -14.07 8.41
C ASP A 226 4.32 -13.80 8.92
N SER A 227 5.09 -14.86 9.18
CA SER A 227 6.51 -14.76 9.51
C SER A 227 7.33 -14.21 8.34
N ALA A 228 7.03 -14.58 7.10
CA ALA A 228 7.69 -14.07 5.91
C ALA A 228 7.35 -12.59 5.65
N ILE A 229 6.09 -12.20 5.86
CA ILE A 229 5.61 -10.82 5.81
C ILE A 229 6.33 -10.00 6.88
N SER A 230 6.38 -10.49 8.13
CA SER A 230 7.11 -9.85 9.24
C SER A 230 8.59 -9.67 8.92
N HIS A 231 9.22 -10.67 8.28
CA HIS A 231 10.61 -10.59 7.85
C HIS A 231 10.81 -9.55 6.71
N LEU A 232 9.88 -9.46 5.76
CA LEU A 232 9.88 -8.44 4.71
C LEU A 232 9.67 -7.03 5.27
N GLU A 233 8.77 -6.87 6.23
CA GLU A 233 8.56 -5.61 6.95
C GLU A 233 9.83 -5.18 7.70
N TYR A 234 10.50 -6.13 8.38
CA TYR A 234 11.78 -5.90 9.02
C TYR A 234 12.87 -5.47 8.02
N GLN A 235 12.99 -6.17 6.88
CA GLN A 235 13.94 -5.78 5.83
C GLN A 235 13.63 -4.38 5.26
N ASN A 236 12.35 -4.05 5.07
CA ASN A 236 11.93 -2.71 4.63
C ASN A 236 12.28 -1.63 5.66
N ALA A 237 12.10 -1.91 6.96
CA ALA A 237 12.51 -1.01 8.03
C ALA A 237 14.04 -0.79 8.03
N LEU A 238 14.82 -1.85 7.80
CA LEU A 238 16.28 -1.79 7.66
C LEU A 238 16.71 -0.96 6.45
N LEU A 239 16.06 -1.13 5.30
CA LEU A 239 16.30 -0.33 4.10
C LEU A 239 15.96 1.14 4.33
N LYS A 240 14.88 1.42 5.06
CA LYS A 240 14.50 2.78 5.45
C LYS A 240 15.57 3.43 6.34
N GLN A 241 16.07 2.72 7.36
CA GLN A 241 17.19 3.19 8.18
C GLN A 241 18.46 3.43 7.35
N LYS A 242 18.82 2.53 6.43
CA LYS A 242 19.98 2.72 5.54
C LYS A 242 19.83 3.95 4.65
N ARG A 243 18.64 4.18 4.08
CA ARG A 243 18.36 5.39 3.28
C ARG A 243 18.48 6.66 4.12
N GLU A 244 18.03 6.62 5.37
CA GLU A 244 18.11 7.75 6.30
C GLU A 244 19.56 8.02 6.74
N ALA A 245 20.35 6.99 6.97
CA ALA A 245 21.79 7.11 7.21
C ALA A 245 22.51 7.72 5.99
N LEU A 246 22.21 7.24 4.78
CA LEU A 246 22.76 7.81 3.54
C LEU A 246 22.38 9.28 3.34
N ARG A 247 21.15 9.68 3.69
CA ARG A 247 20.74 11.10 3.69
C ARG A 247 21.58 11.93 4.64
N LYS A 248 21.71 11.50 5.91
CA LYS A 248 22.57 12.18 6.89
C LYS A 248 24.02 12.31 6.43
N THR A 249 24.55 11.26 5.80
CA THR A 249 25.92 11.27 5.25
C THR A 249 26.06 12.27 4.11
N ARG A 250 25.04 12.36 3.24
CA ARG A 250 24.98 13.33 2.14
C ARG A 250 24.84 14.76 2.66
N ASP A 251 24.05 14.98 3.71
CA ASP A 251 23.90 16.29 4.35
C ASP A 251 25.24 16.75 4.95
N ILE A 252 25.97 15.87 5.65
CA ILE A 252 27.32 16.13 6.14
C ILE A 252 28.28 16.46 4.98
N SER A 253 28.22 15.72 3.88
CA SER A 253 29.03 15.99 2.68
C SER A 253 28.71 17.36 2.05
N ASN A 254 27.44 17.74 2.02
CA ASN A 254 27.01 19.04 1.51
C ASN A 254 27.48 20.18 2.43
N ASP A 255 27.43 19.99 3.75
CA ASP A 255 27.95 20.94 4.73
C ASP A 255 29.47 21.12 4.59
N MET A 256 30.23 20.03 4.39
CA MET A 256 31.67 20.12 4.11
C MET A 256 31.97 20.86 2.79
N CYS A 257 31.16 20.66 1.75
CA CYS A 257 31.28 21.36 0.48
C CYS A 257 30.96 22.87 0.63
N ALA A 258 29.96 23.23 1.43
CA ALA A 258 29.63 24.61 1.75
C ALA A 258 30.76 25.32 2.52
N VAL A 259 31.40 24.62 3.47
CA VAL A 259 32.58 25.13 4.19
C VAL A 259 33.77 25.33 3.24
N CYS A 260 34.04 24.40 2.32
CA CYS A 260 35.08 24.56 1.30
C CYS A 260 34.79 25.74 0.36
N ASN A 261 33.56 25.87 -0.13
CA ASN A 261 33.16 26.99 -0.98
C ASN A 261 33.29 28.34 -0.26
N SER A 262 32.94 28.42 1.03
CA SER A 262 33.10 29.64 1.82
C SER A 262 34.57 30.04 2.00
N LYS A 263 35.50 29.07 2.11
CA LYS A 263 36.94 29.32 2.18
C LYS A 263 37.54 29.71 0.83
N CYS A 264 37.06 29.14 -0.28
CA CYS A 264 37.47 29.53 -1.64
C CYS A 264 37.00 30.95 -2.00
N LEU A 265 35.77 31.33 -1.65
CA LEU A 265 35.23 32.68 -1.89
C LEU A 265 35.98 33.76 -1.09
N ARG A 266 36.45 33.46 0.13
CA ARG A 266 37.32 34.37 0.90
C ARG A 266 38.70 34.57 0.27
N ARG A 267 39.24 33.57 -0.45
CA ARG A 267 40.51 33.71 -1.18
C ARG A 267 40.36 34.52 -2.46
N GLN A 268 39.23 34.44 -3.17
CA GLN A 268 38.96 35.27 -4.34
C GLN A 268 38.77 36.75 -3.99
N SER A 269 37.99 37.06 -2.94
CA SER A 269 37.83 38.44 -2.45
C SER A 269 39.12 39.08 -1.93
N SER A 270 40.10 38.27 -1.51
CA SER A 270 41.44 38.77 -1.15
C SER A 270 42.30 39.11 -2.38
N PHE A 271 42.01 38.52 -3.54
CA PHE A 271 42.73 38.76 -4.80
C PHE A 271 42.20 40.00 -5.53
N ASP A 272 40.89 40.29 -5.42
CA ASP A 272 40.25 41.46 -6.03
C ASP A 272 40.60 42.80 -5.34
N ILE A 273 41.26 42.76 -4.17
CA ILE A 273 41.76 43.97 -3.47
C ILE A 273 43.13 44.42 -4.03
N TYR A 274 43.82 43.58 -4.81
CA TYR A 274 45.15 43.87 -5.37
C TYR A 274 45.14 44.12 -6.90
N LYS A 275 43.98 44.44 -7.48
CA LYS A 275 43.83 44.95 -8.84
C LYS A 275 43.23 46.34 -8.82
#